data_AF-K1TBI8-F1
#
_entry.id   AF-K1TBI8-F1
#
_cell.length_a   1.000
_cell.length_b   1.000
_cell.length_c   1.000
_cell.angle_alpha   90.00
_cell.angle_beta   90.00
_cell.angle_gamma   90.00
#
_symmetry.space_group_name_H-M   'P 1'
#
loop_
_entity.id
_entity.type
_entity.pdbx_description
1 polymer ?
#
loop_
_entity_poly.entity_id
_entity_poly.type
_entity_poly.pdbx_seq_one_letter_code
_entity_poly.pdbx_strand_id
1 'polypeptide(L)'
;MFLLAHIDFTLPLEDPILKFLLILVIILAAPLILNKLKIPYLLGLIIAGAVIGPHGLNLVLRDSSIILSGTAGLLYIMFLSGLDMDMSDFRRNSWRSLIFGLYTFCVPLGLGILAGYY
;
A
#
# COMPACT_ATOMS: atom_id res chain seq x y z
N MET A 1 44.93 8.48 -15.60
CA MET A 1 43.80 7.58 -15.92
C MET A 1 43.74 6.44 -14.90
N PHE A 2 43.55 6.69 -13.60
CA PHE A 2 43.36 5.62 -12.58
C PHE A 2 42.81 6.15 -11.22
N LEU A 3 42.28 7.39 -11.15
CA LEU A 3 41.90 8.04 -9.88
C LEU A 3 40.38 8.24 -9.69
N LEU A 4 39.55 7.66 -10.57
CA LEU A 4 38.08 7.84 -10.55
C LEU A 4 37.31 6.56 -10.15
N ALA A 5 38.00 5.51 -9.68
CA ALA A 5 37.45 4.16 -9.57
C ALA A 5 36.93 3.75 -8.16
N HIS A 6 36.84 4.68 -7.20
CA HIS A 6 36.33 4.35 -5.86
C HIS A 6 35.49 5.49 -5.27
N ILE A 7 34.44 5.89 -6.01
CA ILE A 7 33.28 6.47 -5.36
C ILE A 7 32.33 5.29 -5.18
N ASP A 8 32.51 4.54 -4.09
CA ASP A 8 31.49 3.61 -3.64
C ASP A 8 30.29 4.46 -3.26
N PHE A 9 29.39 4.68 -4.22
CA PHE A 9 28.05 5.19 -3.98
C PHE A 9 27.28 4.09 -3.24
N THR A 10 27.72 3.74 -2.03
CA THR A 10 26.87 3.04 -1.07
C THR A 10 25.82 4.06 -0.69
N LEU A 11 24.66 3.96 -1.36
CA LEU A 11 23.49 4.73 -0.98
C LEU A 11 23.35 4.60 0.54
N PRO A 12 23.28 5.70 1.32
CA PRO A 12 23.08 5.67 2.77
C PRO A 12 21.64 5.24 3.12
N LEU A 13 21.08 4.30 2.35
CA LEU A 13 19.75 3.74 2.50
C LEU A 13 19.75 2.56 3.47
N GLU A 14 20.78 2.38 4.30
CA GLU A 14 20.70 1.44 5.43
C GLU A 14 19.88 2.03 6.59
N ASP A 15 19.95 3.35 6.81
CA ASP A 15 19.28 4.00 7.91
C ASP A 15 17.74 3.95 7.76
N PRO A 16 17.02 3.42 8.76
CA PRO A 16 15.55 3.36 8.73
C PRO A 16 14.87 4.71 8.50
N ILE A 17 15.48 5.79 9.00
CA ILE A 17 14.96 7.16 8.88
C ILE A 17 14.96 7.61 7.41
N LEU A 18 16.04 7.32 6.67
CA LEU A 18 16.16 7.68 5.26
C LEU A 18 15.18 6.87 4.39
N LYS A 19 14.94 5.59 4.73
CA LYS A 19 13.90 4.77 4.10
C LYS A 19 12.50 5.38 4.30
N PHE A 20 12.18 5.82 5.53
CA PHE A 20 10.90 6.48 5.81
C PHE A 20 10.74 7.79 5.05
N LEU A 21 11.77 8.62 5.01
CA LEU A 21 11.74 9.86 4.22
C LEU A 21 11.51 9.57 2.74
N LEU A 22 12.21 8.58 2.18
CA LEU A 22 12.02 8.14 0.80
C LEU A 22 10.55 7.73 0.57
N ILE A 23 9.98 6.90 1.44
CA ILE A 23 8.57 6.47 1.37
C ILE A 23 7.62 7.67 1.40
N LEU A 24 7.82 8.65 2.29
CA LEU A 24 6.99 9.85 2.36
C LEU A 24 7.08 10.68 1.08
N VAL A 25 8.28 10.87 0.54
CA VAL A 25 8.50 11.58 -0.74
C VAL A 25 7.78 10.86 -1.87
N ILE A 26 7.82 9.53 -1.92
CA ILE A 26 7.14 8.73 -2.93
C ILE A 26 5.62 8.84 -2.78
N ILE A 27 5.08 8.68 -1.58
CA ILE A 27 3.65 8.77 -1.31
C ILE A 27 3.11 10.15 -1.71
N LEU A 28 3.91 11.20 -1.57
CA LEU A 28 3.56 12.53 -2.04
C LEU A 28 3.71 12.67 -3.57
N ALA A 29 4.88 12.32 -4.12
CA ALA A 29 5.23 12.60 -5.51
C ALA A 29 4.50 11.70 -6.51
N ALA A 30 4.36 10.40 -6.22
CA ALA A 30 3.75 9.44 -7.12
C ALA A 30 2.31 9.80 -7.52
N PRO A 31 1.36 10.04 -6.58
CA PRO A 31 0.01 10.42 -6.97
C PRO A 31 -0.01 11.79 -7.66
N LEU A 32 0.85 12.74 -7.28
CA LEU A 32 0.91 14.05 -7.96
C LEU A 32 1.31 13.94 -9.42
N ILE A 33 2.28 13.07 -9.74
CA ILE A 33 2.72 12.80 -11.12
C ILE A 33 1.64 12.01 -11.88
N LEU A 34 1.11 10.94 -11.27
CA LEU A 34 0.17 10.03 -11.93
C LEU A 34 -1.24 10.62 -12.06
N ASN A 35 -1.61 11.60 -11.24
CA ASN A 35 -2.87 12.34 -11.38
C ASN A 35 -2.92 13.11 -12.71
N LYS A 36 -1.76 13.56 -13.24
CA LYS A 36 -1.71 14.15 -14.59
C LYS A 36 -2.11 13.16 -15.69
N LEU A 37 -1.93 11.86 -15.45
CA LEU A 37 -2.33 10.77 -16.36
C LEU A 37 -3.75 10.26 -16.10
N LYS A 38 -4.53 10.90 -15.20
CA LYS A 38 -5.87 10.47 -14.77
C LYS A 38 -5.90 9.07 -14.12
N ILE A 39 -4.78 8.63 -13.56
CA ILE A 39 -4.71 7.36 -12.84
C ILE A 39 -5.21 7.56 -11.41
N PRO A 40 -6.04 6.65 -10.84
CA PRO A 40 -6.48 6.73 -9.45
C PRO A 40 -5.29 6.80 -8.48
N TYR A 41 -5.39 7.62 -7.44
CA TYR A 41 -4.32 7.83 -6.47
C TYR A 41 -3.82 6.51 -5.85
N LEU A 42 -4.75 5.62 -5.49
CA LEU A 42 -4.45 4.34 -4.85
C LEU A 42 -3.67 3.42 -5.79
N LEU A 43 -4.07 3.37 -7.06
CA LEU A 43 -3.35 2.60 -8.08
C LEU A 43 -1.94 3.16 -8.27
N GLY A 44 -1.77 4.48 -8.26
CA GLY A 44 -0.45 5.10 -8.38
C GLY A 44 0.48 4.79 -7.21
N LEU A 45 -0.04 4.74 -5.98
CA LEU A 45 0.72 4.32 -4.81
C LEU A 45 1.14 2.84 -4.88
N ILE A 46 0.25 1.95 -5.36
CA ILE A 46 0.57 0.52 -5.56
C ILE A 46 1.69 0.35 -6.59
N ILE A 47 1.61 1.05 -7.72
CA ILE A 47 2.62 0.99 -8.78
C ILE A 47 3.96 1.51 -8.25
N ALA A 48 3.96 2.64 -7.54
CA ALA A 48 5.19 3.19 -6.96
C ALA A 48 5.83 2.22 -5.96
N GLY A 49 5.02 1.58 -5.10
CA GLY A 49 5.49 0.54 -4.20
C GLY A 49 6.09 -0.67 -4.93
N ALA A 50 5.46 -1.12 -6.01
CA ALA A 50 5.97 -2.22 -6.83
C ALA A 50 7.30 -1.87 -7.55
N VAL A 51 7.42 -0.63 -8.05
CA VAL A 51 8.63 -0.14 -8.73
C VAL A 51 9.79 0.05 -7.76
N ILE A 52 9.53 0.43 -6.51
CA ILE A 52 10.59 0.81 -5.55
C ILE A 52 10.95 -0.33 -4.59
N GLY A 53 10.02 -1.27 -4.41
CA GLY A 53 10.21 -2.46 -3.61
C GLY A 53 11.28 -3.42 -4.16
N PRO A 54 11.46 -4.57 -3.49
CA PRO A 54 12.56 -5.51 -3.80
C PRO A 54 12.49 -6.11 -5.21
N HIS A 55 11.30 -6.15 -5.82
CA HIS A 55 11.10 -6.66 -7.18
C HIS A 55 11.24 -5.61 -8.28
N GLY A 56 11.41 -4.33 -7.92
CA GLY A 56 11.64 -3.25 -8.87
C GLY A 56 13.08 -2.75 -8.80
N LEU A 57 13.28 -1.54 -8.29
CA LEU A 57 14.58 -0.88 -8.12
C LEU A 57 15.32 -1.33 -6.86
N ASN A 58 14.70 -2.16 -6.01
CA ASN A 58 15.30 -2.70 -4.78
C ASN A 58 15.83 -1.60 -3.83
N LEU A 59 15.18 -0.44 -3.81
CA LEU A 59 15.57 0.69 -2.96
C LEU A 59 15.04 0.55 -1.54
N VAL A 60 13.92 -0.16 -1.40
CA VAL A 60 13.25 -0.39 -0.13
C VAL A 60 13.12 -1.89 0.07
N LEU A 61 13.97 -2.43 0.95
CA LEU A 61 13.90 -3.81 1.40
C LEU A 61 12.74 -3.98 2.38
N ARG A 62 12.20 -5.20 2.44
CA ARG A 62 11.06 -5.54 3.29
C ARG A 62 11.52 -5.76 4.74
N ASP A 63 11.94 -4.69 5.39
CA ASP A 63 12.40 -4.71 6.79
C ASP A 63 11.23 -4.71 7.78
N SER A 64 11.51 -5.17 9.01
CA SER A 64 10.52 -5.27 10.09
C SER A 64 9.83 -3.93 10.39
N SER A 65 10.56 -2.80 10.32
CA SER A 65 10.02 -1.46 10.54
C SER A 65 8.96 -1.06 9.50
N ILE A 66 9.14 -1.46 8.23
CA ILE A 66 8.21 -1.17 7.14
C ILE A 66 6.95 -2.03 7.29
N ILE A 67 7.10 -3.30 7.63
CA ILE A 67 5.95 -4.19 7.90
C ILE A 67 5.15 -3.67 9.11
N LEU A 68 5.84 -3.26 10.18
CA LEU A 68 5.19 -2.75 11.38
C LEU A 68 4.42 -1.45 11.09
N SER A 69 5.05 -0.50 10.41
CA SER A 69 4.41 0.77 10.04
C SER A 69 3.26 0.57 9.05
N GLY A 70 3.42 -0.33 8.06
CA GLY A 70 2.35 -0.68 7.13
C GLY A 70 1.15 -1.33 7.82
N THR A 71 1.40 -2.23 8.78
CA THR A 71 0.33 -2.85 9.58
C THR A 71 -0.37 -1.83 10.47
N ALA A 72 0.40 -0.94 11.13
CA ALA A 72 -0.16 0.14 11.93
C ALA A 72 -1.01 1.10 11.07
N GLY A 73 -0.53 1.44 9.86
CA GLY A 73 -1.27 2.26 8.90
C GLY A 73 -2.56 1.58 8.41
N LEU A 74 -2.52 0.28 8.13
CA LEU A 74 -3.70 -0.51 7.76
C LEU A 74 -4.74 -0.51 8.88
N LEU A 75 -4.32 -0.76 10.12
CA LEU A 75 -5.22 -0.72 11.27
C LEU A 75 -5.80 0.70 11.48
N TYR A 76 -4.98 1.74 11.27
CA TYR A 76 -5.42 3.12 11.36
C TYR A 76 -6.53 3.45 10.34
N ILE A 77 -6.39 3.05 9.07
CA ILE A 77 -7.44 3.29 8.07
C ILE A 77 -8.71 2.48 8.33
N MET A 78 -8.57 1.24 8.85
CA MET A 78 -9.71 0.42 9.25
C MET A 78 -10.46 1.05 10.44
N PHE A 79 -9.71 1.60 11.40
CA PHE A 79 -10.27 2.31 12.54
C PHE A 79 -10.99 3.59 12.10
N LEU A 80 -10.35 4.40 11.25
CA LEU A 80 -10.94 5.63 10.73
C LEU A 80 -12.24 5.35 9.95
N SER A 81 -12.23 4.34 9.08
CA SER A 81 -13.44 3.90 8.37
C SER A 81 -14.56 3.44 9.31
N GLY A 82 -14.20 2.88 10.47
CA GLY A 82 -15.17 2.51 11.50
C GLY A 82 -15.75 3.71 12.25
N LEU A 83 -14.96 4.77 12.45
CA LEU A 83 -15.42 6.04 13.03
C LEU A 83 -16.30 6.86 12.08
N ASP A 84 -16.00 6.84 10.79
CA ASP A 84 -16.78 7.54 9.75
C ASP A 84 -18.11 6.83 9.44
N MET A 85 -18.31 5.59 9.90
CA MET A 85 -19.50 4.80 9.63
C MET A 85 -20.69 5.25 10.50
N ASP A 86 -21.81 5.62 9.87
CA ASP A 86 -23.05 5.94 10.58
C ASP A 86 -23.71 4.67 11.17
N MET A 87 -23.57 4.52 12.49
CA MET A 87 -24.12 3.40 13.25
C MET A 87 -25.65 3.39 13.27
N SER A 88 -26.31 4.53 13.12
CA SER A 88 -27.76 4.64 13.17
C SER A 88 -28.41 4.06 11.90
N ASP A 89 -27.85 4.41 10.73
CA ASP A 89 -28.23 3.84 9.45
C ASP A 89 -27.84 2.37 9.31
N PHE A 90 -26.64 2.01 9.80
CA PHE A 90 -26.20 0.61 9.83
C PHE A 90 -27.14 -0.25 10.67
N ARG A 91 -27.61 0.24 11.83
CA ARG A 91 -28.53 -0.51 12.68
C ARG A 91 -29.91 -0.69 12.04
N ARG A 92 -30.44 0.33 11.34
CA ARG A 92 -31.73 0.23 10.64
C ARG A 92 -31.70 -0.80 9.50
N ASN A 93 -30.55 -0.96 8.84
CA ASN A 93 -30.39 -1.85 7.69
C ASN A 93 -29.48 -3.07 7.94
N SER A 94 -29.16 -3.38 9.21
CA SER A 94 -28.11 -4.32 9.61
C SER A 94 -28.21 -5.68 8.93
N TRP A 95 -29.42 -6.24 8.84
CA TRP A 95 -29.64 -7.54 8.18
C TRP A 95 -29.32 -7.51 6.68
N ARG A 96 -29.74 -6.46 5.97
CA ARG A 96 -29.46 -6.32 4.53
C ARG A 96 -27.99 -6.01 4.29
N SER A 97 -27.37 -5.19 5.13
CA SER A 97 -25.94 -4.89 5.08
C SER A 97 -25.08 -6.13 5.35
N LEU A 98 -25.48 -6.97 6.31
CA LEU A 98 -24.79 -8.24 6.62
C LEU A 98 -24.87 -9.20 5.44
N ILE A 99 -26.08 -9.41 4.89
CA ILE A 99 -26.29 -10.30 3.75
C ILE A 99 -25.50 -9.79 2.53
N PHE A 100 -25.59 -8.50 2.22
CA PHE A 100 -24.85 -7.89 1.11
C PHE A 100 -23.34 -8.02 1.28
N GLY A 101 -22.81 -7.74 2.48
CA GLY A 101 -21.39 -7.89 2.78
C GLY A 101 -20.93 -9.35 2.66
N LEU A 102 -21.72 -10.30 3.16
CA LEU A 102 -21.40 -11.72 3.08
C LEU A 102 -21.42 -12.21 1.62
N TYR A 103 -22.41 -11.83 0.83
CA TYR A 103 -22.45 -12.20 -0.60
C TYR A 103 -21.29 -11.59 -1.39
N THR A 104 -21.02 -10.29 -1.21
CA THR A 104 -19.94 -9.58 -1.92
C THR A 104 -18.55 -10.04 -1.48
N PHE A 105 -18.41 -10.63 -0.30
CA PHE A 105 -17.16 -11.27 0.15
C PHE A 105 -17.05 -12.71 -0.35
N CYS A 106 -18.05 -13.55 -0.08
CA CYS A 106 -17.99 -14.98 -0.35
C CYS A 106 -17.98 -15.31 -1.85
N VAL A 107 -18.71 -14.56 -2.69
CA VAL A 107 -18.80 -14.87 -4.13
C VAL A 107 -17.46 -14.62 -4.84
N PRO A 108 -16.81 -13.44 -4.75
CA PRO A 108 -15.50 -13.22 -5.36
C PRO A 108 -14.41 -14.09 -4.74
N LEU A 109 -14.46 -14.34 -3.42
CA LEU A 109 -13.51 -15.22 -2.75
C LEU A 109 -13.61 -16.66 -3.28
N GLY A 110 -14.82 -17.20 -3.37
CA GLY A 110 -15.08 -18.54 -3.90
C GLY A 110 -14.66 -18.67 -5.37
N LEU A 111 -15.03 -17.70 -6.21
CA LEU A 111 -14.60 -17.66 -7.61
C LEU A 111 -13.08 -17.56 -7.74
N GLY A 112 -12.42 -16.75 -6.90
CA GLY A 112 -10.97 -16.61 -6.88
C GLY A 112 -10.26 -17.92 -6.49
N ILE A 113 -10.77 -18.65 -5.50
CA ILE A 113 -10.23 -19.96 -5.11
C ILE A 113 -10.42 -20.99 -6.25
N LEU A 114 -11.61 -21.03 -6.85
CA LEU A 114 -11.90 -21.94 -7.97
C LEU A 114 -11.02 -21.64 -9.19
N ALA A 115 -10.84 -20.36 -9.52
CA ALA A 115 -10.00 -19.94 -10.63
C ALA A 115 -8.51 -20.16 -10.38
N GLY A 116 -8.05 -20.07 -9.13
CA GLY A 116 -6.65 -20.32 -8.76
C GLY A 116 -6.30 -21.80 -8.57
N TYR A 117 -7.29 -22.69 -8.47
CA TYR A 117 -7.07 -24.13 -8.38
C TYR A 117 -6.81 -24.80 -9.75
N TYR A 118 -7.16 -24.13 -10.85
CA TYR A 118 -6.92 -24.58 -12.23
C TYR A 118 -5.74 -23.82 -12.85
#